data_AF-A0A4Y9JR54-F1
#
_entry.id   AF-A0A4Y9JR54-F1
#
_cell.length_a   1.000
_cell.length_b   1.000
_cell.length_c   1.000
_cell.angle_alpha   90.00
_cell.angle_beta   90.00
_cell.angle_gamma   90.00
#
_symmetry.space_group_name_H-M   'P 1'
#
loop_
_entity.id
_entity.type
_entity.pdbx_description
1 polymer ?
#
loop_
_entity_poly.entity_id
_entity_poly.type
_entity_poly.pdbx_seq_one_letter_code
_entity_poly.pdbx_strand_id
1 'polypeptide(L)'
;MLTLEDFKNLIFDREELEEILGFSLLPNDKKLQLENRIKSKNTDEIDTSQQRITELEQQLLQEQAKNAELLAQLECLKNVELQSSENNYNPTEKETHLQIIYGLVEILTNRTINHQKYLRGNGINKAAIANGLEAELKGLFTNPRTVEGFRNKLTEILNRAA
;
A
#
# COMPACT_ATOMS: atom_id res chain seq x y z
N MET A 1 34.39 -60.53 -60.43
CA MET A 1 33.47 -61.43 -59.71
C MET A 1 34.05 -61.56 -58.32
N LEU A 2 33.42 -60.96 -57.31
CA LEU A 2 33.90 -61.07 -55.92
C LEU A 2 33.72 -62.51 -55.45
N THR A 3 34.74 -63.07 -54.81
CA THR A 3 34.75 -64.45 -54.32
C THR A 3 34.16 -64.51 -52.90
N LEU A 4 33.71 -65.69 -52.46
CA LEU A 4 33.14 -65.88 -51.12
C LEU A 4 34.14 -65.53 -50.00
N GLU A 5 35.45 -65.62 -50.29
CA GLU A 5 36.54 -65.26 -49.37
C GLU A 5 36.66 -63.75 -49.19
N ASP A 6 36.31 -62.95 -50.22
CA ASP A 6 36.31 -61.48 -50.15
C ASP A 6 35.23 -60.96 -49.18
N PHE A 7 34.13 -61.71 -49.00
CA PHE A 7 33.05 -61.36 -48.07
C PHE A 7 33.34 -61.73 -46.61
N LYS A 8 34.21 -62.71 -46.34
CA LYS A 8 34.53 -63.13 -44.96
C LYS A 8 35.36 -62.11 -44.18
N ASN A 9 36.06 -61.23 -44.89
CA ASN A 9 36.88 -60.17 -44.30
C ASN A 9 36.13 -58.84 -44.12
N LEU A 10 34.86 -58.75 -44.56
CA LEU A 10 33.98 -57.61 -44.28
C LEU A 10 33.38 -57.78 -42.88
N ILE A 11 34.14 -57.39 -41.87
CA ILE A 11 33.59 -57.18 -40.53
C ILE A 11 33.16 -55.72 -40.48
N PHE A 12 31.86 -55.49 -40.66
CA PHE A 12 31.26 -54.21 -40.33
C PHE A 12 30.97 -54.18 -38.84
N ASP A 13 31.26 -53.07 -38.19
CA ASP A 13 30.72 -52.86 -36.87
C ASP A 13 29.21 -52.54 -36.93
N ARG A 14 28.59 -52.49 -35.75
CA ARG A 14 27.14 -52.28 -35.67
C ARG A 14 26.72 -50.92 -36.19
N GLU A 15 27.55 -49.89 -36.01
CA GLU A 15 27.24 -48.52 -36.42
C GLU A 15 27.32 -48.40 -37.95
N GLU A 16 28.35 -49.00 -38.56
CA GLU A 16 28.49 -49.11 -40.01
C GLU A 16 27.33 -49.87 -40.66
N LEU A 17 26.84 -50.95 -40.04
CA LEU A 17 25.67 -51.68 -40.53
C LEU A 17 24.37 -50.89 -40.41
N GLU A 18 24.16 -50.19 -39.29
CA GLU A 18 22.96 -49.35 -39.09
C GLU A 18 22.95 -48.16 -40.06
N GLU A 19 24.12 -47.60 -40.41
CA GLU A 19 24.27 -46.55 -41.41
C GLU A 19 23.94 -47.05 -42.84
N ILE A 20 24.46 -48.22 -43.23
CA ILE A 20 24.19 -48.83 -44.53
C ILE A 20 22.70 -49.22 -44.69
N LEU A 21 22.09 -49.74 -43.62
CA LEU A 21 20.72 -50.24 -43.64
C LEU A 21 19.66 -49.15 -43.43
N GLY A 22 20.02 -48.03 -42.79
CA GLY A 22 19.10 -46.92 -42.51
C GLY A 22 18.05 -47.24 -41.44
N PHE A 23 18.21 -48.32 -40.68
CA PHE A 23 17.35 -48.65 -39.54
C PHE A 23 18.16 -49.28 -38.40
N SER A 24 17.74 -49.03 -37.15
CA SER A 24 18.46 -49.56 -35.99
C SER A 24 18.29 -51.07 -35.84
N LEU A 25 19.39 -51.76 -35.53
CA LEU A 25 19.42 -53.21 -35.27
C LEU A 25 19.08 -53.55 -33.80
N LEU A 26 18.61 -52.57 -33.02
CA LEU A 26 18.09 -52.82 -31.67
C LEU A 26 16.95 -53.85 -31.73
N PRO A 27 16.99 -54.94 -30.92
CA PRO A 27 15.89 -55.89 -30.85
C PRO A 27 14.58 -55.16 -30.55
N ASN A 28 13.52 -55.47 -31.30
CA ASN A 28 12.22 -54.77 -31.20
C ASN A 28 11.71 -54.70 -29.75
N ASP A 29 11.95 -55.72 -28.93
CA ASP A 29 11.56 -55.74 -27.51
C ASP A 29 12.25 -54.66 -26.68
N LYS A 30 13.54 -54.39 -26.94
CA LYS A 30 14.30 -53.35 -26.25
C LYS A 30 13.88 -51.95 -26.71
N LYS A 31 13.53 -51.80 -27.98
CA LYS A 31 13.00 -50.55 -28.53
C LYS A 31 11.64 -50.21 -27.90
N LEU A 32 10.75 -51.20 -27.82
CA LEU A 32 9.42 -51.04 -27.20
C LEU A 32 9.51 -50.67 -25.71
N GLN A 33 10.42 -51.31 -24.96
CA GLN A 33 10.65 -51.00 -23.55
C GLN A 33 11.18 -49.58 -23.32
N LEU A 34 12.07 -49.09 -24.20
CA LEU A 34 12.60 -47.74 -24.13
C LEU A 34 11.52 -46.70 -24.43
N GLU A 35 10.73 -46.91 -25.48
CA GLU A 35 9.59 -46.05 -25.84
C GLU A 35 8.56 -45.98 -24.72
N ASN A 36 8.24 -47.11 -24.07
CA ASN A 36 7.31 -47.13 -22.95
C ASN A 36 7.86 -46.41 -21.70
N ARG A 37 9.15 -46.53 -21.38
CA ARG A 37 9.77 -45.78 -20.27
C ARG A 37 9.81 -44.27 -20.54
N ILE A 38 10.07 -43.87 -21.79
CA ILE A 38 10.07 -42.45 -22.18
C ILE A 38 8.65 -41.90 -22.09
N LYS A 39 7.67 -42.62 -22.63
CA LYS A 39 6.26 -42.24 -22.52
C LYS A 39 5.82 -42.13 -21.07
N SER A 40 6.09 -43.12 -20.22
CA SER A 40 5.67 -43.08 -18.82
C SER A 40 6.26 -41.88 -18.08
N LYS A 41 7.58 -41.65 -18.20
CA LYS A 41 8.24 -40.50 -17.58
C LYS A 41 7.69 -39.17 -18.06
N ASN A 42 7.48 -39.01 -19.36
CA ASN A 42 6.91 -37.77 -19.91
C ASN A 42 5.48 -37.56 -19.41
N THR A 43 4.71 -38.63 -19.23
CA THR A 43 3.33 -38.55 -18.73
C THR A 43 3.35 -38.10 -17.26
N ASP A 44 4.21 -38.69 -16.43
CA ASP A 44 4.35 -38.31 -15.02
C ASP A 44 4.82 -36.84 -14.85
N GLU A 45 5.75 -36.38 -15.69
CA GLU A 45 6.22 -34.98 -15.70
C GLU A 45 5.15 -34.00 -16.16
N ILE A 46 4.31 -34.39 -17.13
CA ILE A 46 3.17 -33.59 -17.59
C ILE A 46 2.12 -33.51 -16.48
N ASP A 47 1.76 -34.63 -15.85
CA ASP A 47 0.74 -34.69 -14.82
C ASP A 47 1.13 -33.87 -13.58
N THR A 48 2.40 -33.98 -13.16
CA THR A 48 2.94 -33.17 -12.05
C THR A 48 2.98 -31.69 -12.37
N SER A 49 3.33 -31.33 -13.61
CA SER A 49 3.29 -29.93 -14.07
C SER A 49 1.85 -29.41 -14.13
N GLN A 50 0.90 -30.22 -14.59
CA GLN A 50 -0.51 -29.87 -14.67
C GLN A 50 -1.11 -29.63 -13.27
N GLN A 51 -0.80 -30.50 -12.32
CA GLN A 51 -1.20 -30.33 -10.91
C GLN A 51 -0.66 -29.01 -10.34
N ARG A 52 0.61 -28.70 -10.60
CA ARG A 52 1.23 -27.47 -10.11
C ARG A 52 0.65 -26.22 -10.75
N ILE A 53 0.28 -26.29 -12.03
CA ILE A 53 -0.46 -25.21 -12.70
C ILE A 53 -1.80 -24.98 -12.00
N THR A 54 -2.56 -26.04 -11.74
CA THR A 54 -3.85 -25.94 -11.04
C THR A 54 -3.70 -25.36 -9.63
N GLU A 55 -2.69 -25.79 -8.86
CA GLU A 55 -2.41 -25.22 -7.53
C GLU A 55 -2.06 -23.74 -7.59
N LEU A 56 -1.22 -23.33 -8.56
CA LEU A 56 -0.83 -21.92 -8.73
C LEU A 56 -2.01 -21.05 -9.18
N GLU A 57 -2.86 -21.55 -10.07
CA GLU A 57 -4.08 -20.87 -10.49
C GLU A 57 -5.05 -20.67 -9.31
N GLN A 58 -5.15 -21.67 -8.43
CA GLN A 58 -5.99 -21.60 -7.23
C GLN A 58 -5.45 -20.58 -6.21
N GLN A 59 -4.13 -20.55 -6.01
CA GLN A 59 -3.47 -19.54 -5.16
C GLN A 59 -3.66 -18.12 -5.72
N LEU A 60 -3.54 -17.96 -7.04
CA LEU A 60 -3.74 -16.66 -7.69
C LEU A 60 -5.17 -16.13 -7.47
N LEU A 61 -6.17 -16.98 -7.63
CA LEU A 61 -7.57 -16.65 -7.36
C LEU A 61 -7.80 -16.24 -5.90
N GLN A 62 -7.19 -16.96 -4.96
CA GLN A 62 -7.30 -16.66 -3.54
C GLN A 62 -6.66 -15.31 -3.17
N GLU A 63 -5.48 -15.02 -3.70
CA GLU A 63 -4.81 -13.72 -3.47
C GLU A 63 -5.54 -12.57 -4.17
N GLN A 64 -6.15 -12.78 -5.33
CA GLN A 64 -7.00 -11.78 -5.97
C GLN A 64 -8.25 -11.46 -5.14
N ALA A 65 -8.92 -12.48 -4.58
CA ALA A 65 -10.07 -12.29 -3.70
C ALA A 65 -9.69 -11.53 -2.43
N LYS A 66 -8.56 -11.89 -1.81
CA LYS A 66 -8.03 -11.22 -0.62
C LYS A 66 -7.65 -9.76 -0.89
N ASN A 67 -7.02 -9.47 -2.03
CA ASN A 67 -6.72 -8.10 -2.43
C ASN A 67 -7.99 -7.28 -2.67
N ALA A 68 -9.01 -7.86 -3.31
CA ALA A 68 -10.30 -7.19 -3.50
C ALA A 68 -10.98 -6.86 -2.16
N GLU A 69 -10.95 -7.80 -1.21
CA GLU A 69 -11.46 -7.58 0.14
C GLU A 69 -10.67 -6.48 0.88
N LEU A 70 -9.34 -6.52 0.81
CA LEU A 70 -8.49 -5.53 1.46
C LEU A 70 -8.71 -4.12 0.87
N LEU A 71 -8.88 -4.02 -0.44
CA LEU A 71 -9.21 -2.76 -1.12
C LEU A 71 -10.57 -2.23 -0.68
N ALA A 72 -11.59 -3.09 -0.56
CA ALA A 72 -12.91 -2.70 -0.05
C ALA A 72 -12.86 -2.23 1.41
N GLN A 73 -12.07 -2.91 2.25
CA GLN A 73 -11.84 -2.49 3.64
C GLN A 73 -11.13 -1.14 3.72
N LEU A 74 -10.10 -0.91 2.89
CA LEU A 74 -9.40 0.37 2.80
C LEU A 74 -10.32 1.50 2.33
N GLU A 75 -11.20 1.24 1.38
CA GLU A 75 -12.17 2.23 0.90
C GLU A 75 -13.21 2.58 1.98
N CYS A 76 -13.65 1.59 2.76
CA CYS A 76 -14.51 1.81 3.92
C CYS A 76 -13.79 2.64 5.00
N LEU A 77 -12.54 2.31 5.33
CA LEU A 77 -11.73 3.05 6.31
C LEU A 77 -11.42 4.48 5.85
N LYS A 78 -11.12 4.70 4.57
CA LYS A 78 -10.90 6.04 4.01
C LYS A 78 -12.14 6.92 4.13
N ASN A 79 -13.33 6.35 3.94
CA ASN A 79 -14.59 7.06 4.14
C ASN A 79 -14.89 7.35 5.62
N VAL A 80 -14.43 6.51 6.53
CA VAL A 80 -14.56 6.74 7.99
C VAL A 80 -13.57 7.81 8.47
N GLU A 81 -12.32 7.78 8.02
CA GLU A 81 -11.25 8.67 8.49
C GLU A 81 -11.39 10.12 7.97
N LEU A 82 -11.96 10.30 6.76
CA LEU A 82 -12.33 11.61 6.22
C LEU A 82 -13.58 12.22 6.90
N GLN A 83 -14.47 11.40 7.48
CA GLN A 83 -15.64 11.90 8.20
C GLN A 83 -15.41 12.12 9.69
N SER A 84 -14.46 11.42 10.31
CA SER A 84 -14.25 11.51 11.76
C SER A 84 -13.41 12.70 12.23
N SER A 85 -12.68 13.37 11.33
CA SER A 85 -11.76 14.47 11.70
C SER A 85 -12.15 15.86 11.17
N GLU A 86 -12.84 15.98 10.03
CA GLU A 86 -13.28 17.27 9.49
C GLU A 86 -14.75 17.63 9.78
N ASN A 87 -15.66 16.65 9.94
CA ASN A 87 -17.11 16.92 9.90
C ASN A 87 -17.79 17.21 11.24
N ASN A 88 -17.06 17.22 12.37
CA ASN A 88 -17.68 17.51 13.68
C ASN A 88 -17.08 18.74 14.37
N TYR A 89 -16.33 19.57 13.64
CA TYR A 89 -15.86 20.83 14.19
C TYR A 89 -16.90 21.92 13.94
N ASN A 90 -17.55 22.37 15.00
CA ASN A 90 -18.60 23.38 14.92
C ASN A 90 -18.08 24.62 14.15
N PRO A 91 -18.74 25.06 13.05
CA PRO A 91 -18.25 26.15 12.22
C PRO A 91 -18.13 27.47 12.98
N THR A 92 -19.00 27.73 13.96
CA THR A 92 -18.91 28.89 14.85
C THR A 92 -17.72 28.78 15.82
N GLU A 93 -17.42 27.57 16.28
CA GLU A 93 -16.26 27.31 17.13
C GLU A 93 -14.96 27.46 16.33
N LYS A 94 -14.94 26.97 15.09
CA LYS A 94 -13.85 27.16 14.13
C LYS A 94 -13.54 28.62 13.90
N GLU A 95 -14.56 29.39 13.56
CA GLU A 95 -14.44 30.83 13.34
C GLU A 95 -13.92 31.55 14.59
N THR A 96 -14.43 31.19 15.77
CA THR A 96 -13.96 31.76 17.04
C THR A 96 -12.49 31.47 17.31
N HIS A 97 -12.02 30.25 17.04
CA HIS A 97 -10.61 29.91 17.21
C HIS A 97 -9.71 30.59 16.19
N LEU A 98 -10.16 30.73 14.93
CA LEU A 98 -9.42 31.49 13.90
C LEU A 98 -9.25 32.96 14.30
N GLN A 99 -10.30 33.59 14.82
CA GLN A 99 -10.25 34.95 15.37
C GLN A 99 -9.21 35.06 16.51
N ILE A 100 -9.22 34.11 17.46
CA ILE A 100 -8.25 34.09 18.56
C ILE A 100 -6.82 33.93 18.03
N ILE A 101 -6.57 32.99 17.12
CA ILE A 101 -5.24 32.73 16.56
C ILE A 101 -4.73 33.99 15.85
N TYR A 102 -5.54 34.58 14.96
CA TYR A 102 -5.15 35.77 14.21
C TYR A 102 -4.82 36.94 15.16
N GLY A 103 -5.72 37.24 16.10
CA GLY A 103 -5.51 38.36 17.02
C GLY A 103 -4.31 38.14 17.94
N LEU A 104 -4.03 36.91 18.37
CA LEU A 104 -2.82 36.60 19.13
C LEU A 104 -1.55 36.76 18.29
N VAL A 105 -1.57 36.37 17.02
CA VAL A 105 -0.43 36.57 16.11
C VAL A 105 -0.11 38.06 15.98
N GLU A 106 -1.11 38.91 15.70
CA GLU A 106 -0.92 40.38 15.64
C GLU A 106 -0.37 40.95 16.95
N ILE A 107 -0.94 40.53 18.09
CA ILE A 107 -0.50 40.96 19.41
C ILE A 107 0.96 40.58 19.70
N LEU A 108 1.40 39.40 19.24
CA LEU A 108 2.74 38.87 19.52
C LEU A 108 3.81 39.38 18.54
N THR A 109 3.43 39.69 17.29
CA THR A 109 4.37 40.20 16.27
C THR A 109 4.57 41.71 16.37
N ASN A 110 3.61 42.44 16.95
CA ASN A 110 3.70 43.88 17.09
C ASN A 110 4.68 44.30 18.21
N ARG A 111 5.87 44.79 17.78
CA ARG A 111 6.97 45.22 18.65
C ARG A 111 6.65 46.42 19.55
N THR A 112 5.56 47.14 19.30
CA THR A 112 5.15 48.30 20.10
C THR A 112 4.25 47.94 21.28
N ILE A 113 3.77 46.69 21.33
CA ILE A 113 2.87 46.23 22.38
C ILE A 113 3.68 45.73 23.57
N ASN A 114 3.35 46.23 24.78
CA ASN A 114 3.89 45.66 26.01
C ASN A 114 3.28 44.28 26.29
N HIS A 115 3.99 43.20 25.93
CA HIS A 115 3.51 41.83 26.13
C HIS A 115 3.31 41.44 27.60
N GLN A 116 4.00 42.11 28.54
CA GLN A 116 3.85 41.85 29.98
C GLN A 116 2.42 42.09 30.47
N LYS A 117 1.65 42.97 29.81
CA LYS A 117 0.26 43.26 30.17
C LYS A 117 -0.66 42.04 30.02
N TYR A 118 -0.27 41.06 29.19
CA TYR A 118 -1.01 39.81 28.96
C TYR A 118 -0.65 38.70 29.94
N LEU A 119 0.26 38.95 30.88
CA LEU A 119 0.62 38.04 31.96
C LEU A 119 0.01 38.50 33.28
N ARG A 120 -0.37 37.56 34.14
CA ARG A 120 -0.85 37.81 35.50
C ARG A 120 -0.20 36.80 36.45
N GLY A 121 0.90 37.19 37.10
CA GLY A 121 1.71 36.26 37.88
C GLY A 121 2.26 35.14 36.99
N ASN A 122 2.08 33.89 37.40
CA ASN A 122 2.45 32.71 36.61
C ASN A 122 1.41 32.30 35.55
N GLY A 123 0.31 33.07 35.40
CA GLY A 123 -0.78 32.76 34.48
C GLY A 123 -0.99 33.83 33.42
N ILE A 124 -2.00 33.62 32.57
CA ILE A 124 -2.37 34.59 31.54
C ILE A 124 -3.41 35.59 32.05
N ASN A 125 -3.28 36.84 31.62
CA ASN A 125 -4.26 37.89 31.87
C ASN A 125 -5.38 37.84 30.81
N LYS A 126 -6.35 36.93 30.99
CA LYS A 126 -7.48 36.73 30.08
C LYS A 126 -8.23 38.02 29.71
N ALA A 127 -8.37 38.95 30.66
CA ALA A 127 -9.06 40.21 30.43
C ALA A 127 -8.27 41.12 29.47
N ALA A 128 -6.96 41.26 29.68
CA ALA A 128 -6.11 42.02 28.78
C ALA A 128 -6.04 41.39 27.37
N ILE A 129 -5.98 40.06 27.28
CA ILE A 129 -5.99 39.34 26.00
C ILE A 129 -7.30 39.57 25.28
N ALA A 130 -8.45 39.38 25.95
CA ALA A 130 -9.77 39.59 25.33
C ALA A 130 -9.98 41.03 24.82
N ASN A 131 -9.53 42.03 25.59
CA ASN A 131 -9.56 43.43 25.15
C ASN A 131 -8.64 43.69 23.95
N GLY A 132 -7.46 43.08 23.93
CA GLY A 132 -6.55 43.15 22.78
C GLY A 132 -7.17 42.51 21.54
N LEU A 133 -7.73 41.31 21.67
CA LEU A 133 -8.40 40.60 20.57
C LEU A 133 -9.54 41.42 19.98
N GLU A 134 -10.44 41.96 20.80
CA GLU A 134 -11.54 42.78 20.28
C GLU A 134 -11.00 44.03 19.55
N ALA A 135 -9.96 44.68 20.08
CA ALA A 135 -9.37 45.87 19.45
C ALA A 135 -8.74 45.56 18.09
N GLU A 136 -7.94 44.49 17.98
CA GLU A 136 -7.24 44.13 16.74
C GLU A 136 -8.18 43.56 15.68
N LEU A 137 -9.21 42.81 16.10
CA LEU A 137 -10.12 42.12 15.18
C LEU A 137 -11.27 43.02 14.71
N LYS A 138 -11.42 44.21 15.31
CA LYS A 138 -12.48 45.16 14.97
C LYS A 138 -12.34 45.62 13.52
N GLY A 139 -13.32 45.25 12.70
CA GLY A 139 -13.35 45.60 11.27
C GLY A 139 -12.63 44.60 10.35
N LEU A 140 -11.99 43.57 10.90
CA LEU A 140 -11.37 42.48 10.12
C LEU A 140 -12.35 41.31 9.87
N PHE A 141 -13.31 41.13 10.76
CA PHE A 141 -14.33 40.09 10.67
C PHE A 141 -15.72 40.70 10.52
N THR A 142 -16.62 40.01 9.82
CA THR A 142 -18.03 40.43 9.67
C THR A 142 -18.78 40.39 11.00
N ASN A 143 -18.44 39.42 11.86
CA ASN A 143 -19.01 39.25 13.20
C ASN A 143 -17.88 38.95 14.20
N PRO A 144 -17.07 39.94 14.61
CA PRO A 144 -16.04 39.73 15.61
C PRO A 144 -16.69 39.43 16.96
N ARG A 145 -16.12 38.46 17.69
CA ARG A 145 -16.54 38.18 19.07
C ARG A 145 -16.29 39.40 19.97
N THR A 146 -17.15 39.57 20.96
CA THR A 146 -16.98 40.59 21.99
C THR A 146 -15.90 40.18 22.99
N VAL A 147 -15.40 41.14 23.77
CA VAL A 147 -14.49 40.89 24.92
C VAL A 147 -15.00 39.76 25.81
N GLU A 148 -16.28 39.78 26.16
CA GLU A 148 -16.88 38.75 27.03
C GLU A 148 -16.89 37.38 26.34
N GLY A 149 -17.22 37.35 25.04
CA GLY A 149 -17.16 36.13 24.23
C GLY A 149 -15.76 35.51 24.18
N PHE A 150 -14.73 36.33 23.94
CA PHE A 150 -13.35 35.88 23.98
C PHE A 150 -12.92 35.42 25.37
N ARG A 151 -13.29 36.14 26.43
CA ARG A 151 -12.93 35.78 27.81
C ARG A 151 -13.51 34.42 28.22
N ASN A 152 -14.76 34.15 27.84
CA ASN A 152 -15.41 32.87 28.09
C ASN A 152 -14.72 31.74 27.32
N LYS A 153 -14.42 31.94 26.03
CA LYS A 153 -13.74 30.93 25.23
C LYS A 153 -12.30 30.65 25.69
N LEU A 154 -11.54 31.69 26.05
CA LEU A 154 -10.21 31.52 26.64
C LEU A 154 -10.26 30.73 27.95
N THR A 155 -11.30 30.91 28.77
CA THR A 155 -11.49 30.13 29.99
C THR A 155 -11.75 28.66 29.67
N GLU A 156 -12.60 28.38 28.68
CA GLU A 156 -12.88 27.03 28.22
C GLU A 156 -11.61 26.33 27.70
N ILE A 157 -10.83 27.00 26.84
CA ILE A 157 -9.58 26.46 26.27
C ILE A 157 -8.59 26.12 27.38
N LEU A 158 -8.38 27.03 28.34
CA LEU A 158 -7.42 26.81 29.43
C LEU A 158 -7.84 25.69 30.38
N ASN A 159 -9.14 25.55 30.64
CA ASN A 159 -9.64 24.46 31.50
C ASN A 159 -9.50 23.09 30.82
N ARG A 160 -9.52 23.02 29.48
CA ARG A 160 -9.26 21.78 28.73
C ARG A 160 -7.77 21.42 28.66
N ALA A 161 -6.89 22.40 28.86
CA ALA A 161 -5.44 22.24 28.75
C ALA A 161 -4.74 21.99 30.10
N ALA A 162 -5.48 22.07 31.21
CA ALA A 162 -5.01 21.80 32.57
C ALA A 162 -5.39 20.38 33.00
#